data_AF-A0AAD8EVA8-F1
#
_entry.id   AF-A0AAD8EVA8-F1
#
_cell.length_a   1.000
_cell.length_b   1.000
_cell.length_c   1.000
_cell.angle_alpha   90.00
_cell.angle_beta   90.00
_cell.angle_gamma   90.00
#
_symmetry.space_group_name_H-M   'P 1'
#
loop_
_entity.id
_entity.type
_entity.pdbx_description
1 polymer ?
#
loop_
_entity_poly.entity_id
_entity_poly.type
_entity_poly.pdbx_seq_one_letter_code
_entity_poly.pdbx_strand_id
1 'polypeptide(L)'
;MIEYETVSICFYIEYETVTICFHVEYKTVTICFYIENSIEPYLVPGHVSVPSNGIQKLQNITIALDALTKDGVKLVNIDSSDIHECNMKLVLALIWQLILKYQVGLSGPQNKSWILKWLNAIIPECNIKNFTTDWNSGLTLHALLDFCKPGLSPQWRNLDKENKVDNCRNALKMALQNFNIPMILRPEDLASPDLDEKSAITYLSYFIKVGGPGYDATLQRVSARTQPKSVTNFT
;
A
#
# COMPACT_ATOMS: atom_id res chain seq x y z
N MET A 1 -0.65 -4.46 -32.84
CA MET A 1 -0.43 -3.90 -31.49
C MET A 1 -1.57 -4.40 -30.65
N ILE A 2 -1.30 -5.31 -29.70
CA ILE A 2 -2.32 -5.81 -28.78
C ILE A 2 -2.26 -4.88 -27.57
N GLU A 3 -3.34 -4.16 -27.31
CA GLU A 3 -3.51 -3.33 -26.11
C GLU A 3 -3.77 -4.26 -24.92
N TYR A 4 -2.83 -4.29 -23.97
CA TYR A 4 -2.91 -5.12 -22.76
C TYR A 4 -3.76 -4.39 -21.71
N GLU A 5 -5.09 -4.54 -21.75
CA GLU A 5 -5.97 -3.72 -20.89
C GLU A 5 -6.28 -4.29 -19.49
N THR A 6 -6.03 -5.56 -19.20
CA THR A 6 -6.25 -6.13 -17.85
C THR A 6 -5.39 -7.37 -17.66
N VAL A 7 -4.57 -7.46 -16.62
CA VAL A 7 -3.91 -8.72 -16.20
C VAL A 7 -4.36 -9.02 -14.78
N SER A 8 -5.10 -10.11 -14.58
CA SER A 8 -5.58 -10.57 -13.28
C SER A 8 -4.68 -11.69 -12.76
N ILE A 9 -4.01 -11.46 -11.64
CA ILE A 9 -3.18 -12.47 -10.98
C ILE A 9 -3.81 -12.77 -9.62
N CYS A 10 -4.41 -13.96 -9.53
CA CYS A 10 -5.03 -14.49 -8.31
C CYS A 10 -4.11 -15.52 -7.67
N PHE A 11 -3.53 -15.19 -6.52
CA PHE A 11 -2.91 -16.18 -5.63
C PHE A 11 -3.67 -16.20 -4.31
N TYR A 12 -3.98 -17.42 -3.85
CA TYR A 12 -4.53 -17.69 -2.54
C TYR A 12 -3.37 -18.18 -1.67
N ILE A 13 -3.05 -17.44 -0.60
CA ILE A 13 -2.17 -17.93 0.46
C ILE A 13 -3.07 -18.30 1.62
N GLU A 14 -3.27 -19.59 1.85
CA GLU A 14 -3.95 -20.10 3.03
C GLU A 14 -2.92 -20.28 4.16
N TYR A 15 -3.14 -19.58 5.27
CA TYR A 15 -2.36 -19.75 6.50
C TYR A 15 -3.28 -19.77 7.72
N GLU A 16 -3.43 -20.96 8.33
CA GLU A 16 -4.21 -21.25 9.55
C GLU A 16 -5.69 -20.78 9.53
N THR A 17 -5.93 -19.47 9.64
CA THR A 17 -7.26 -18.84 9.69
C THR A 17 -7.43 -17.68 8.68
N VAL A 18 -6.42 -17.39 7.86
CA VAL A 18 -6.40 -16.25 6.94
C VAL A 18 -6.14 -16.74 5.52
N THR A 19 -7.04 -16.40 4.60
CA THR A 19 -6.83 -16.53 3.15
C THR A 19 -6.48 -15.15 2.60
N ILE A 20 -5.26 -15.00 2.09
CA ILE A 20 -4.86 -13.76 1.42
C ILE A 20 -5.06 -13.97 -0.08
N CYS A 21 -6.06 -13.28 -0.64
CA CYS A 21 -6.33 -13.22 -2.07
C CYS A 21 -5.70 -11.94 -2.64
N PHE A 22 -4.84 -12.08 -3.63
CA PHE A 22 -4.35 -10.94 -4.40
C PHE A 22 -5.15 -10.87 -5.68
N HIS A 23 -5.77 -9.73 -5.99
CA HIS A 23 -6.34 -9.45 -7.29
C HIS A 23 -5.60 -8.24 -7.86
N VAL A 24 -4.67 -8.49 -8.78
CA VAL A 24 -3.96 -7.41 -9.49
C VAL A 24 -4.84 -7.02 -10.67
N GLU A 25 -5.27 -5.77 -10.80
CA GLU A 25 -6.01 -5.27 -11.97
C GLU A 25 -5.23 -4.08 -12.57
N TYR A 26 -5.09 -4.01 -13.90
CA TYR A 26 -4.13 -3.13 -14.60
C TYR A 26 -4.38 -1.61 -14.47
N LYS A 27 -5.34 -1.18 -13.64
CA LYS A 27 -5.50 0.24 -13.27
C LYS A 27 -5.54 0.49 -11.75
N THR A 28 -5.62 -0.56 -10.93
CA THR A 28 -5.60 -0.49 -9.46
C THR A 28 -5.12 -1.81 -8.88
N VAL A 29 -4.02 -1.83 -8.12
CA VAL A 29 -3.86 -2.88 -7.10
C VAL A 29 -4.67 -2.45 -5.89
N THR A 30 -5.82 -3.08 -5.77
CA THR A 30 -6.59 -3.09 -4.52
C THR A 30 -6.20 -4.37 -3.81
N ILE A 31 -5.64 -4.25 -2.60
CA ILE A 31 -5.54 -5.41 -1.70
C ILE A 31 -6.98 -5.73 -1.28
N CYS A 32 -7.63 -6.56 -2.08
CA CYS A 32 -9.00 -7.00 -1.87
C CYS A 32 -8.99 -8.32 -1.09
N PHE A 33 -9.32 -8.26 0.19
CA PHE A 33 -9.92 -9.42 0.84
C PHE A 33 -11.36 -9.52 0.33
N TYR A 34 -11.61 -10.30 -0.72
CA TYR A 34 -12.97 -10.57 -1.18
C TYR A 34 -13.44 -11.95 -0.70
N ILE A 35 -14.51 -11.94 0.10
CA ILE A 35 -15.56 -12.95 0.06
C ILE A 35 -16.44 -12.57 -1.13
N GLU A 36 -16.45 -13.41 -2.17
CA GLU A 36 -17.39 -13.45 -3.31
C GLU A 36 -18.00 -12.12 -3.79
N ASN A 37 -17.53 -11.61 -4.95
CA ASN A 37 -18.41 -11.32 -6.09
C ASN A 37 -17.66 -10.74 -7.32
N SER A 38 -17.78 -11.46 -8.43
CA SER A 38 -17.95 -10.95 -9.80
C SER A 38 -16.92 -9.95 -10.37
N ILE A 39 -15.76 -10.46 -10.79
CA ILE A 39 -15.00 -9.98 -11.98
C ILE A 39 -14.40 -11.22 -12.66
N GLU A 40 -14.64 -11.44 -13.94
CA GLU A 40 -14.01 -12.56 -14.68
C GLU A 40 -12.49 -12.31 -14.79
N PRO A 41 -11.64 -13.24 -14.33
CA PRO A 41 -10.20 -13.03 -14.33
C PRO A 41 -9.65 -13.09 -15.76
N TYR A 42 -8.83 -12.09 -16.14
CA TYR A 42 -8.05 -12.16 -17.38
C TYR A 42 -7.03 -13.30 -17.28
N LEU A 43 -7.12 -14.24 -18.20
CA LEU A 43 -6.24 -15.39 -18.27
C LEU A 43 -5.05 -15.10 -19.19
N VAL A 44 -3.82 -15.26 -18.69
CA VAL A 44 -2.62 -15.02 -19.49
C VAL A 44 -2.56 -15.99 -20.68
N PRO A 45 -2.30 -15.53 -21.92
CA PRO A 45 -2.22 -16.41 -23.08
C PRO A 45 -1.22 -17.55 -22.87
N GLY A 46 -1.64 -18.79 -23.17
CA GLY A 46 -0.80 -19.99 -23.00
C GLY A 46 -0.89 -20.66 -21.64
N HIS A 47 -1.66 -20.12 -20.68
CA HIS A 47 -1.94 -20.81 -19.42
C HIS A 47 -2.76 -22.09 -19.65
N VAL A 48 -2.56 -23.06 -18.77
CA VAL A 48 -3.37 -24.28 -18.66
C VAL A 48 -4.56 -23.97 -17.76
N SER A 49 -5.79 -24.01 -18.29
CA SER A 49 -7.00 -23.59 -17.59
C SER A 49 -7.37 -24.49 -16.39
N VAL A 50 -6.99 -25.77 -16.43
CA VAL A 50 -7.18 -26.73 -15.33
C VAL A 50 -5.89 -27.52 -15.12
N PRO A 51 -4.92 -26.98 -14.35
CA PRO A 51 -3.63 -27.64 -14.17
C PRO A 51 -3.77 -28.82 -13.19
N SER A 52 -3.60 -30.05 -13.68
CA SER A 52 -3.79 -31.29 -12.91
C SER A 52 -2.51 -31.82 -12.27
N ASN A 53 -1.34 -31.39 -12.74
CA ASN A 53 -0.04 -31.85 -12.25
C ASN A 53 0.93 -30.70 -11.98
N GLY A 54 2.02 -30.98 -11.25
CA GLY A 54 3.02 -29.97 -10.85
C GLY A 54 3.68 -29.25 -12.03
N ILE A 55 3.90 -29.95 -13.15
CA ILE A 55 4.49 -29.36 -14.36
C ILE A 55 3.57 -28.27 -14.95
N GLN A 56 2.27 -28.56 -15.07
CA GLN A 56 1.28 -27.58 -15.54
C GLN A 56 1.14 -26.40 -14.58
N LYS A 57 1.21 -26.64 -13.27
CA LYS A 57 1.20 -25.57 -12.25
C LYS A 57 2.45 -24.67 -12.38
N LEU A 58 3.64 -25.26 -12.51
CA LEU A 58 4.89 -24.53 -12.72
C LEU A 58 4.84 -23.69 -14.01
N GLN A 59 4.35 -24.27 -15.11
CA GLN A 59 4.18 -23.55 -16.37
C GLN A 59 3.30 -22.30 -16.21
N ASN A 60 2.16 -22.43 -15.53
CA ASN A 60 1.26 -21.30 -15.27
C ASN A 60 1.95 -20.21 -14.43
N ILE A 61 2.72 -20.60 -13.42
CA ILE A 61 3.48 -19.66 -12.58
C ILE A 61 4.56 -18.95 -13.41
N THR A 62 5.32 -19.67 -14.25
CA THR A 62 6.32 -19.08 -15.13
C THR A 62 5.70 -18.03 -16.05
N ILE A 63 4.56 -18.36 -16.68
CA ILE A 63 3.83 -17.43 -17.55
C ILE A 63 3.41 -16.16 -16.78
N ALA A 64 2.95 -16.29 -15.53
CA ALA A 64 2.59 -15.15 -14.70
C ALA A 64 3.80 -14.29 -14.32
N LEU A 65 4.92 -14.89 -13.90
CA LEU A 65 6.16 -14.19 -13.55
C LEU A 65 6.76 -13.47 -14.78
N ASP A 66 6.69 -14.07 -15.97
CA ASP A 66 7.09 -13.44 -17.22
C ASP A 66 6.24 -12.22 -17.55
N ALA A 67 4.91 -12.31 -17.37
CA ALA A 67 3.99 -11.19 -17.58
C ALA A 67 4.29 -10.03 -16.62
N LEU A 68 4.52 -10.32 -15.34
CA LEU A 68 4.93 -9.34 -14.33
C LEU A 68 6.25 -8.65 -14.69
N THR A 69 7.22 -9.43 -15.16
CA THR A 69 8.53 -8.92 -15.57
C THR A 69 8.42 -8.02 -16.80
N LYS A 70 7.58 -8.38 -17.78
CA LYS A 70 7.28 -7.54 -18.95
C LYS A 70 6.59 -6.23 -18.56
N ASP A 71 5.78 -6.23 -17.51
CA ASP A 71 5.20 -5.00 -16.95
C ASP A 71 6.19 -4.20 -16.05
N GLY A 72 7.42 -4.68 -15.90
CA GLY A 72 8.49 -3.98 -15.19
C GLY A 72 8.52 -4.23 -13.68
N VAL A 73 7.84 -5.27 -13.19
CA VAL A 73 8.03 -5.77 -11.83
C VAL A 73 9.41 -6.41 -11.73
N LYS A 74 10.18 -6.07 -10.69
CA LYS A 74 11.54 -6.59 -10.49
C LYS A 74 11.50 -7.84 -9.62
N LEU A 75 11.58 -9.00 -10.25
CA LEU A 75 11.73 -10.28 -9.56
C LEU A 75 13.19 -10.44 -9.11
N VAL A 76 13.44 -10.35 -7.81
CA VAL A 76 14.80 -10.49 -7.25
C VAL A 76 14.92 -11.88 -6.62
N ASN A 77 15.56 -12.80 -7.34
CA ASN A 77 15.74 -14.21 -6.94
C ASN A 77 14.40 -14.92 -6.67
N ILE A 78 13.45 -14.79 -7.58
CA ILE A 78 12.13 -15.43 -7.49
C ILE A 78 11.89 -16.21 -8.77
N ASP A 79 11.85 -17.54 -8.66
CA ASP A 79 11.56 -18.45 -9.75
C ASP A 79 10.20 -19.13 -9.56
N SER A 80 9.71 -19.81 -10.60
CA SER A 80 8.40 -20.47 -10.55
C SER A 80 8.32 -21.61 -9.54
N SER A 81 9.44 -22.29 -9.26
CA SER A 81 9.53 -23.32 -8.22
C SER A 81 9.32 -22.76 -6.83
N ASP A 82 9.85 -21.56 -6.54
CA ASP A 82 9.73 -20.94 -5.23
C ASP A 82 8.27 -20.64 -4.87
N ILE A 83 7.48 -20.22 -5.86
CA ILE A 83 6.05 -19.99 -5.69
C ILE A 83 5.29 -21.32 -5.61
N HIS A 84 5.66 -22.30 -6.43
CA HIS A 84 5.01 -23.62 -6.45
C HIS A 84 5.18 -24.38 -5.12
N GLU A 85 6.36 -24.27 -4.51
CA GLU A 85 6.72 -24.91 -3.23
C GLU A 85 6.36 -24.05 -2.02
N CYS A 86 5.73 -22.89 -2.22
CA CYS A 86 5.35 -21.95 -1.17
C CYS A 86 6.53 -21.49 -0.30
N ASN A 87 7.67 -21.16 -0.93
CA ASN A 87 8.78 -20.53 -0.23
C ASN A 87 8.35 -19.15 0.30
N MET A 88 7.94 -19.12 1.57
CA MET A 88 7.28 -17.96 2.20
C MET A 88 8.09 -16.67 2.04
N LYS A 89 9.42 -16.74 2.18
CA LYS A 89 10.29 -15.57 2.04
C LYS A 89 10.20 -14.96 0.64
N LEU A 90 10.17 -15.79 -0.40
CA LEU A 90 10.14 -15.36 -1.78
C LEU A 90 8.73 -15.00 -2.25
N VAL A 91 7.70 -15.66 -1.72
CA VAL A 91 6.30 -15.26 -1.89
C VAL A 91 6.04 -13.87 -1.29
N LEU A 92 6.51 -13.61 -0.07
CA LEU A 92 6.42 -12.27 0.55
C LEU A 92 7.25 -11.24 -0.22
N ALA A 93 8.41 -11.62 -0.77
CA ALA A 93 9.19 -10.76 -1.63
C ALA A 93 8.43 -10.40 -2.92
N LEU A 94 7.74 -11.36 -3.54
CA LEU A 94 6.89 -11.13 -4.70
C LEU A 94 5.75 -10.15 -4.38
N ILE A 95 5.01 -10.41 -3.31
CA ILE A 95 3.91 -9.54 -2.85
C ILE A 95 4.39 -8.11 -2.67
N TRP A 96 5.56 -7.93 -2.04
CA TRP A 96 6.14 -6.62 -1.85
C TRP A 96 6.45 -5.91 -3.18
N GLN A 97 6.98 -6.62 -4.18
CA GLN A 97 7.22 -6.04 -5.51
C GLN A 97 5.92 -5.58 -6.19
N LEU A 98 4.83 -6.33 -6.01
CA LEU A 98 3.51 -5.95 -6.52
C LEU A 98 2.98 -4.68 -5.83
N ILE A 99 3.04 -4.63 -4.49
CA ILE A 99 2.63 -3.44 -3.71
C ILE A 99 3.44 -2.22 -4.17
N LEU A 100 4.76 -2.36 -4.31
CA LEU A 100 5.62 -1.28 -4.77
C LEU A 100 5.24 -0.76 -6.15
N LYS A 101 5.06 -1.66 -7.13
CA LYS A 101 4.76 -1.30 -8.51
C LYS A 101 3.40 -0.61 -8.61
N TYR A 102 2.37 -1.21 -8.03
CA TYR A 102 1.00 -0.88 -8.38
C TYR A 102 0.25 -0.06 -7.33
N GLN A 103 0.64 -0.14 -6.05
CA GLN A 103 -0.04 0.60 -4.98
C GLN A 103 0.72 1.86 -4.60
N VAL A 104 2.05 1.76 -4.46
CA VAL A 104 2.89 2.93 -4.20
C VAL A 104 3.07 3.76 -5.48
N GLY A 105 2.98 3.14 -6.66
CA GLY A 105 3.07 3.84 -7.96
C GLY A 105 4.44 4.46 -8.22
N LEU A 106 5.45 4.09 -7.43
CA LEU A 106 6.80 4.63 -7.50
C LEU A 106 7.74 3.44 -7.72
N SER A 107 8.26 3.28 -8.93
CA SER A 107 9.18 2.18 -9.23
C SER A 107 10.62 2.62 -8.92
N GLY A 108 11.12 2.47 -7.68
CA GLY A 108 12.54 2.71 -7.40
C GLY A 108 13.00 2.86 -5.93
N PRO A 109 14.32 2.80 -5.67
CA PRO A 109 14.91 2.99 -4.33
C PRO A 109 14.77 4.43 -3.78
N GLN A 110 14.37 5.39 -4.61
CA GLN A 110 14.23 6.82 -4.27
C GLN A 110 13.00 7.13 -3.40
N ASN A 111 12.11 6.15 -3.20
CA ASN A 111 10.76 6.37 -2.67
C ASN A 111 10.72 6.63 -1.17
N LYS A 112 11.52 5.90 -0.39
CA LYS A 112 11.52 6.03 1.07
C LYS A 112 11.95 7.42 1.51
N SER A 113 13.02 7.92 0.90
CA SER A 113 13.51 9.28 1.15
C SER A 113 12.46 10.32 0.77
N TRP A 114 11.76 10.12 -0.35
CA TRP A 114 10.67 11.02 -0.74
C TRP A 114 9.50 10.98 0.26
N ILE A 115 9.01 9.79 0.65
CA ILE A 115 7.90 9.66 1.60
C ILE A 115 8.30 10.31 2.94
N LEU A 116 9.51 10.06 3.45
CA LEU A 116 10.01 10.71 4.67
C LEU A 116 10.08 12.23 4.53
N LYS A 117 10.58 12.76 3.40
CA LYS A 117 10.63 14.20 3.16
C LYS A 117 9.24 14.80 3.10
N TRP A 118 8.30 14.15 2.42
CA TRP A 118 6.92 14.59 2.34
C TRP A 118 6.26 14.61 3.73
N LEU A 119 6.38 13.51 4.49
CA LEU A 119 5.87 13.43 5.86
C LEU A 119 6.44 14.54 6.76
N ASN A 120 7.76 14.75 6.74
CA ASN A 120 8.36 15.84 7.52
C ASN A 120 7.99 17.24 7.02
N ALA A 121 7.57 17.40 5.77
CA ALA A 121 7.05 18.66 5.27
C ALA A 121 5.60 18.92 5.72
N ILE A 122 4.77 17.88 5.85
CA ILE A 122 3.35 18.01 6.19
C ILE A 122 3.06 17.93 7.70
N ILE A 123 3.89 17.19 8.46
CA ILE A 123 3.79 17.02 9.91
C ILE A 123 5.18 17.13 10.58
N PRO A 124 5.85 18.30 10.46
CA PRO A 124 7.24 18.49 10.92
C PRO A 124 7.44 18.22 12.42
N GLU A 125 6.40 18.44 13.23
CA GLU A 125 6.42 18.25 14.68
C GLU A 125 6.69 16.79 15.09
N CYS A 126 6.35 15.82 14.24
CA CYS A 126 6.58 14.40 14.51
C CYS A 126 8.04 13.96 14.29
N ASN A 127 8.86 14.73 13.57
CA ASN A 127 10.28 14.44 13.30
C ASN A 127 10.54 12.97 12.87
N ILE A 128 9.89 12.54 11.80
CA ILE A 128 9.82 11.13 11.37
C ILE A 128 11.12 10.75 10.65
N LYS A 129 11.82 9.74 11.15
CA LYS A 129 13.11 9.23 10.66
C LYS A 129 13.00 7.84 10.06
N ASN A 130 11.99 7.06 10.45
CA ASN A 130 11.80 5.68 9.99
C ASN A 130 10.31 5.35 9.78
N PHE A 131 10.05 4.16 9.21
CA PHE A 131 8.71 3.57 9.09
C PHE A 131 8.49 2.41 10.07
N THR A 132 9.18 2.46 11.21
CA THR A 132 9.07 1.44 12.26
C THR A 132 8.72 2.13 13.57
N THR A 133 9.69 2.38 14.44
CA THR A 133 9.48 2.83 15.81
C THR A 133 8.85 4.22 15.95
N ASP A 134 9.02 5.10 14.96
CA ASP A 134 8.43 6.45 14.98
C ASP A 134 6.90 6.44 14.82
N TRP A 135 6.31 5.28 14.48
CA TRP A 135 4.87 5.10 14.31
C TRP A 135 4.21 4.43 15.51
N ASN A 136 4.99 3.80 16.39
CA ASN A 136 4.47 2.93 17.45
C ASN A 136 3.61 3.63 18.49
N SER A 137 3.81 4.93 18.72
CA SER A 137 2.96 5.67 19.67
C SER A 137 1.55 5.91 19.15
N GLY A 138 1.30 5.73 17.85
CA GLY A 138 0.06 6.10 17.17
C GLY A 138 -0.11 7.60 16.91
N LEU A 139 0.65 8.47 17.59
CA LEU A 139 0.56 9.93 17.44
C LEU A 139 0.88 10.37 16.01
N THR A 140 1.88 9.76 15.37
CA THR A 140 2.26 10.06 13.98
C THR A 140 1.12 9.78 13.00
N LEU A 141 0.37 8.68 13.21
CA LEU A 141 -0.78 8.36 12.38
C LEU A 141 -1.95 9.33 12.67
N HIS A 142 -2.18 9.70 13.92
CA HIS A 142 -3.15 10.74 14.28
C HIS A 142 -2.82 12.10 13.63
N ALA A 143 -1.55 12.51 13.64
CA ALA A 143 -1.09 13.74 12.99
C ALA A 143 -1.32 13.70 11.47
N LEU A 144 -1.04 12.55 10.83
CA LEU A 144 -1.30 12.35 9.41
C LEU A 144 -2.81 12.45 9.08
N LEU A 145 -3.67 11.86 9.91
CA LEU A 145 -5.13 11.93 9.75
C LEU A 145 -5.64 13.37 9.86
N ASP A 146 -5.16 14.12 10.85
CA ASP A 146 -5.51 15.52 11.04
C ASP A 146 -4.98 16.41 9.89
N PHE A 147 -3.80 16.10 9.34
CA PHE A 147 -3.34 16.74 8.11
C PHE A 147 -4.28 16.48 6.94
N CYS A 148 -4.68 15.22 6.74
CA CYS A 148 -5.57 14.79 5.66
C CYS A 148 -6.95 15.45 5.74
N LYS A 149 -7.50 15.57 6.95
CA LYS A 149 -8.76 16.24 7.23
C LYS A 149 -8.62 17.05 8.53
N PRO A 150 -8.33 18.36 8.44
CA PRO A 150 -8.17 19.21 9.62
C PRO A 150 -9.36 19.12 10.58
N GLY A 151 -9.08 18.94 11.87
CA GLY A 151 -10.10 18.77 12.90
C GLY A 151 -10.56 17.33 13.09
N LEU A 152 -10.02 16.38 12.34
CA LEU A 152 -10.28 14.96 12.55
C LEU A 152 -9.60 14.45 13.83
N SER A 153 -8.38 14.90 14.15
CA SER A 153 -7.68 14.53 15.39
C SER A 153 -7.02 15.74 16.05
N PRO A 154 -7.79 16.78 16.44
CA PRO A 154 -7.22 18.08 16.80
C PRO A 154 -6.32 18.04 18.05
N GLN A 155 -6.54 17.07 18.93
CA GLN A 155 -5.82 16.92 20.20
C GLN A 155 -4.71 15.86 20.14
N TRP A 156 -4.28 15.44 18.95
CA TRP A 156 -3.28 14.38 18.81
C TRP A 156 -1.97 14.68 19.57
N ARG A 157 -1.60 15.97 19.71
CA ARG A 157 -0.42 16.44 20.45
C ARG A 157 -0.48 16.15 21.95
N ASN A 158 -1.69 16.02 22.49
CA ASN A 158 -1.95 15.83 23.92
C ASN A 158 -2.25 14.38 24.28
N LEU A 159 -2.21 13.46 23.30
CA LEU A 159 -2.38 12.04 23.56
C LEU A 159 -1.21 11.49 24.38
N ASP A 160 -1.51 10.60 25.31
CA ASP A 160 -0.49 9.86 26.04
C ASP A 160 0.23 8.90 25.08
N LYS A 161 1.52 9.15 24.86
CA LYS A 161 2.39 8.34 23.99
C LYS A 161 2.60 6.92 24.48
N GLU A 162 2.38 6.66 25.77
CA GLU A 162 2.49 5.32 26.35
C GLU A 162 1.25 4.48 26.08
N ASN A 163 0.11 5.10 25.74
CA ASN A 163 -1.09 4.39 25.31
C ASN A 163 -1.07 3.98 23.83
N LYS A 164 0.02 3.33 23.42
CA LYS A 164 0.39 3.02 22.04
C LYS A 164 -0.71 2.29 21.26
N VAL A 165 -1.21 1.19 21.82
CA VAL A 165 -2.16 0.29 21.15
C VAL A 165 -3.51 0.99 20.94
N ASP A 166 -4.02 1.71 21.94
CA ASP A 166 -5.30 2.42 21.80
C ASP A 166 -5.19 3.60 20.83
N ASN A 167 -4.08 4.35 20.86
CA ASN A 167 -3.82 5.41 19.89
C ASN A 167 -3.80 4.83 18.46
N CYS A 168 -3.06 3.74 18.24
CA CYS A 168 -3.04 3.04 16.95
C CYS A 168 -4.44 2.57 16.55
N ARG A 169 -5.19 1.94 17.46
CA ARG A 169 -6.54 1.43 17.19
C ARG A 169 -7.51 2.54 16.80
N ASN A 170 -7.48 3.65 17.53
CA ASN A 170 -8.33 4.80 17.26
C ASN A 170 -7.98 5.41 15.90
N ALA A 171 -6.70 5.64 15.63
CA ALA A 171 -6.24 6.18 14.35
C ALA A 171 -6.62 5.28 13.16
N LEU A 172 -6.40 3.96 13.26
CA LEU A 172 -6.80 2.99 12.23
C LEU A 172 -8.32 3.01 11.98
N LYS A 173 -9.13 3.06 13.04
CA LYS A 173 -10.60 3.18 12.92
C LYS A 173 -11.03 4.50 12.26
N MET A 174 -10.39 5.60 12.61
CA MET A 174 -10.65 6.91 12.01
C MET A 174 -10.32 6.92 10.52
N ALA A 175 -9.20 6.30 10.14
CA ALA A 175 -8.79 6.15 8.74
C ALA A 175 -9.84 5.38 7.93
N LEU A 176 -10.34 4.26 8.48
CA LEU A 176 -11.42 3.49 7.88
C LEU A 176 -12.70 4.31 7.73
N GLN A 177 -13.16 4.94 8.81
CA GLN A 177 -14.45 5.66 8.83
C GLN A 177 -14.47 6.92 7.96
N ASN A 178 -13.33 7.62 7.80
CA ASN A 178 -13.29 8.92 7.12
C ASN A 178 -12.74 8.85 5.70
N PHE A 179 -11.92 7.85 5.40
CA PHE A 179 -11.22 7.74 4.12
C PHE A 179 -11.38 6.37 3.46
N ASN A 180 -12.15 5.46 4.08
CA ASN A 180 -12.31 4.08 3.62
C ASN A 180 -10.98 3.34 3.46
N ILE A 181 -9.98 3.66 4.31
CA ILE A 181 -8.69 2.96 4.33
C ILE A 181 -8.84 1.68 5.17
N PRO A 182 -8.64 0.49 4.60
CA PRO A 182 -8.82 -0.77 5.31
C PRO A 182 -7.75 -0.96 6.39
N MET A 183 -8.14 -1.54 7.53
CA MET A 183 -7.24 -1.87 8.64
C MET A 183 -6.43 -3.15 8.34
N ILE A 184 -5.50 -3.07 7.39
CA ILE A 184 -4.63 -4.19 7.01
C ILE A 184 -3.49 -4.46 8.00
N LEU A 185 -3.31 -3.58 9.00
CA LEU A 185 -2.43 -3.78 10.15
C LEU A 185 -3.29 -3.88 11.41
N ARG A 186 -2.91 -4.79 12.31
CA ARG A 186 -3.51 -4.81 13.65
C ARG A 186 -2.94 -3.64 14.45
N PRO A 187 -3.74 -3.03 15.36
CA PRO A 187 -3.25 -1.98 16.25
C PRO A 187 -2.01 -2.40 17.06
N GLU A 188 -1.97 -3.66 17.49
CA GLU A 188 -0.88 -4.23 18.28
C GLU A 188 0.42 -4.32 17.47
N ASP A 189 0.33 -4.65 16.17
CA ASP A 189 1.49 -4.70 15.28
C ASP A 189 2.04 -3.30 14.99
N LEU A 190 1.14 -2.33 14.74
CA LEU A 190 1.54 -0.93 14.52
C LEU A 190 2.21 -0.33 15.77
N ALA A 191 1.72 -0.70 16.96
CA ALA A 191 2.26 -0.27 18.24
C ALA A 191 3.56 -1.00 18.66
N SER A 192 3.94 -2.07 17.96
CA SER A 192 5.04 -2.94 18.33
C SER A 192 6.40 -2.37 17.93
N PRO A 193 7.44 -2.46 18.78
CA PRO A 193 8.82 -2.15 18.39
C PRO A 193 9.31 -3.01 17.21
N ASP A 194 8.68 -4.16 16.97
CA ASP A 194 9.00 -5.09 15.88
C ASP A 194 8.21 -4.80 14.59
N LEU A 195 7.56 -3.63 14.49
CA LEU A 195 6.86 -3.22 13.28
C LEU A 195 7.78 -3.32 12.06
N ASP A 196 7.37 -4.14 11.09
CA ASP A 196 8.05 -4.27 9.82
C ASP A 196 7.84 -3.01 8.95
N GLU A 197 8.95 -2.51 8.41
CA GLU A 197 8.98 -1.29 7.61
C GLU A 197 8.11 -1.40 6.35
N LYS A 198 8.11 -2.56 5.68
CA LYS A 198 7.31 -2.76 4.45
C LYS A 198 5.83 -2.75 4.78
N SER A 199 5.46 -3.32 5.91
CA SER A 199 4.09 -3.36 6.44
C SER A 199 3.57 -1.94 6.70
N ALA A 200 4.38 -1.10 7.36
CA ALA A 200 4.06 0.31 7.57
C ALA A 200 3.94 1.09 6.25
N ILE A 201 4.90 0.96 5.33
CA ILE A 201 4.85 1.62 4.02
C ILE A 201 3.62 1.16 3.23
N THR A 202 3.26 -0.12 3.29
CA THR A 202 2.07 -0.67 2.63
C THR A 202 0.81 0.02 3.15
N TYR A 203 0.68 0.20 4.46
CA TYR A 203 -0.46 0.94 5.02
C TYR A 203 -0.44 2.42 4.63
N LEU A 204 0.72 3.08 4.70
CA LEU A 204 0.86 4.49 4.32
C LEU A 204 0.60 4.76 2.84
N SER A 205 0.81 3.76 1.97
CA SER A 205 0.56 3.87 0.54
C SER A 205 -0.88 4.29 0.21
N TYR A 206 -1.86 3.91 1.05
CA TYR A 206 -3.26 4.33 0.90
C TYR A 206 -3.46 5.84 1.03
N PHE A 207 -2.61 6.53 1.80
CA PHE A 207 -2.65 7.97 1.98
C PHE A 207 -1.99 8.72 0.81
N ILE A 208 -0.89 8.18 0.29
CA ILE A 208 0.00 8.87 -0.66
C ILE A 208 -0.31 8.57 -2.12
N LYS A 209 -1.01 7.46 -2.43
CA LYS A 209 -1.39 7.14 -3.81
C LYS A 209 -2.19 8.28 -4.41
N VAL A 210 -2.14 8.43 -5.72
CA VAL A 210 -2.96 9.43 -6.44
C VAL A 210 -4.44 9.23 -6.08
N GLY A 211 -5.12 10.31 -5.69
CA GLY A 211 -6.50 10.27 -5.17
C GLY A 211 -6.64 9.75 -3.74
N GLY A 212 -5.52 9.50 -3.04
CA GLY A 212 -5.51 9.21 -1.61
C GLY A 212 -5.64 10.49 -0.78
N PRO A 213 -6.09 10.39 0.49
CA PRO A 213 -6.39 11.57 1.30
C PRO A 213 -5.18 12.45 1.60
N GLY A 214 -3.98 11.88 1.74
CA GLY A 214 -2.74 12.65 1.91
C GLY A 214 -2.32 13.35 0.63
N TYR A 215 -2.48 12.69 -0.52
CA TYR A 215 -2.25 13.27 -1.84
C TYR A 215 -3.19 14.46 -2.08
N ASP A 216 -4.49 14.27 -1.90
CA ASP A 216 -5.51 15.30 -2.12
C ASP A 216 -5.32 16.50 -1.18
N ALA A 217 -5.08 16.23 0.11
CA ALA A 217 -4.84 17.26 1.11
C ALA A 217 -3.55 18.07 0.82
N THR A 218 -2.54 17.45 0.20
CA THR A 218 -1.34 18.14 -0.29
C THR A 218 -1.66 19.00 -1.50
N LEU A 219 -2.37 18.44 -2.48
CA LEU A 219 -2.72 19.13 -3.72
C LEU A 219 -3.57 20.38 -3.45
N GLN A 220 -4.55 20.30 -2.55
CA GLN A 220 -5.37 21.43 -2.13
C GLN A 220 -4.53 22.56 -1.51
N ARG A 221 -3.60 22.22 -0.60
CA ARG A 221 -2.73 23.20 0.07
C ARG A 221 -1.73 23.87 -0.89
N VAL A 222 -1.17 23.11 -1.83
CA VAL A 222 -0.28 23.66 -2.85
C VAL A 222 -1.06 24.58 -3.79
N SER A 223 -2.23 24.14 -4.27
CA SER A 223 -3.08 24.92 -5.17
C SER A 223 -3.51 26.25 -4.54
N ALA A 224 -3.86 26.25 -3.25
CA ALA A 224 -4.19 27.47 -2.52
C ALA A 224 -3.03 28.47 -2.42
N ARG A 225 -1.77 28.00 -2.52
CA ARG A 225 -0.56 28.85 -2.47
C ARG A 225 -0.13 29.36 -3.85
N THR A 226 -0.50 28.67 -4.92
CA THR A 226 -0.10 29.00 -6.29
C THR A 226 -1.14 29.80 -7.07
N GLN A 227 -2.35 30.02 -6.51
CA GLN A 227 -3.34 30.90 -7.13
C GLN A 227 -2.78 32.33 -7.27
N PRO A 228 -2.79 32.91 -8.49
CA PRO A 228 -2.31 34.27 -8.69
C PRO A 228 -3.21 35.25 -7.94
N LYS A 229 -2.62 36.03 -7.02
CA LYS A 229 -3.31 37.20 -6.47
C LYS A 229 -3.66 38.12 -7.64
N SER A 230 -4.94 38.39 -7.90
CA SER A 230 -5.31 39.43 -8.85
C SER A 230 -4.78 40.76 -8.31
N VAL A 231 -3.73 41.29 -8.93
CA VAL A 231 -3.25 42.65 -8.62
C VAL A 231 -4.23 43.59 -9.28
N THR A 232 -5.25 44.02 -8.53
CA THR A 232 -6.26 44.97 -9.01
C THR A 232 -5.91 46.43 -8.74
N ASN A 233 -4.75 46.71 -8.13
CA ASN A 233 -4.35 48.09 -7.81
C ASN A 233 -3.04 48.43 -8.52
N PHE A 234 -3.16 48.87 -9.78
CA PHE A 234 -2.20 49.78 -10.37
C PHE A 234 -2.80 51.18 -10.24
N THR A 235 -2.37 51.90 -9.19
CA THR A 235 -2.60 53.34 -9.06
C THR A 235 -1.46 54.08 -9.74
#